data_AF-A0A7U6JGH5-F1
#
_entry.id   AF-A0A7U6JGH5-F1
#
_cell.length_a   1.000
_cell.length_b   1.000
_cell.length_c   1.000
_cell.angle_alpha   90.00
_cell.angle_beta   90.00
_cell.angle_gamma   90.00
#
_symmetry.space_group_name_H-M   'P 1'
#
loop_
_entity.id
_entity.type
_entity.pdbx_description
1 polymer ?
#
loop_
_entity_poly.entity_id
_entity_poly.type
_entity_poly.pdbx_seq_one_letter_code
_entity_poly.pdbx_strand_id
1 'polypeptide(L)' 'MTGRHPRPGVSRQQRLSEEGLQRLERQLTSSSGISDAVLAQWIKRYGNAARTLIRRHGRSCPVDMS' A
#
# COMPACT_ATOMS: atom_id res chain seq x y z
N MET A 1 -1.85 24.65 -20.69
CA MET A 1 -0.42 24.36 -20.41
C MET A 1 -0.27 24.06 -18.93
N THR A 2 -0.10 22.80 -18.52
CA THR A 2 0.61 22.38 -17.29
C THR A 2 0.89 20.88 -17.42
N GLY A 3 1.86 20.52 -18.26
CA GLY A 3 2.38 19.16 -18.32
C GLY A 3 3.22 18.90 -17.07
N ARG A 4 2.69 18.14 -16.11
CA ARG A 4 3.52 17.63 -15.01
C ARG A 4 4.53 16.66 -15.62
N HIS A 5 5.76 17.12 -15.78
CA HIS A 5 6.86 16.28 -16.27
C HIS A 5 6.98 15.01 -15.42
N PRO A 6 6.76 13.81 -16.00
CA PRO A 6 7.00 12.57 -15.30
C PRO A 6 8.52 12.40 -15.15
N ARG A 7 9.04 12.40 -13.91
CA ARG A 7 10.47 12.21 -13.60
C ARG A 7 11.08 11.05 -14.42
N PRO A 8 11.91 11.30 -15.45
CA PRO A 8 12.47 10.24 -16.27
C PRO A 8 13.42 9.42 -15.40
N GLY A 9 13.17 8.12 -15.24
CA GLY A 9 14.05 7.23 -14.48
C GLY A 9 13.37 6.30 -13.47
N VAL A 10 12.09 6.55 -13.11
CA VAL A 10 11.34 5.59 -12.29
C VAL A 10 10.47 4.71 -13.18
N SER A 11 10.78 3.41 -13.22
CA SER A 11 10.00 2.42 -13.96
C SER A 11 8.52 2.52 -13.62
N ARG A 12 7.64 2.37 -14.61
CA ARG A 12 6.18 2.45 -14.45
C ARG A 12 5.65 1.63 -13.26
N GLN A 13 6.27 0.48 -13.00
CA GLN A 13 5.95 -0.40 -11.87
C GLN A 13 6.26 0.23 -10.50
N GLN A 14 7.32 1.03 -10.36
CA GLN A 14 7.64 1.72 -9.11
C GLN A 14 6.63 2.81 -8.80
N ARG A 15 6.27 3.65 -9.78
CA ARG A 15 5.22 4.68 -9.58
C ARG A 15 3.87 4.07 -9.19
N LEU A 16 3.48 2.99 -9.86
CA LEU A 16 2.25 2.25 -9.54
C LEU A 16 2.30 1.61 -8.13
N SER A 17 3.51 1.30 -7.64
CA SER A 17 3.73 0.81 -6.29
C SER A 17 3.58 1.92 -5.25
N GLU A 18 4.19 3.08 -5.46
CA GLU A 18 4.08 4.23 -4.57
C GLU A 18 2.63 4.74 -4.45
N GLU A 19 1.93 4.88 -5.58
CA GLU A 19 0.52 5.31 -5.56
C GLU A 19 -0.40 4.27 -4.91
N GLY A 20 -0.09 2.98 -5.08
CA GLY A 20 -0.79 1.90 -4.40
C GLY A 20 -0.64 1.97 -2.88
N LEU A 21 0.60 2.10 -2.40
CA LEU A 21 0.90 2.21 -0.98
C LEU A 21 0.26 3.45 -0.33
N GLN A 22 0.23 4.59 -1.03
CA GLN A 22 -0.49 5.79 -0.57
C GLN A 22 -2.01 5.59 -0.47
N ARG A 23 -2.61 4.73 -1.30
CA ARG A 23 -4.03 4.37 -1.15
C ARG A 23 -4.24 3.49 0.08
N LEU A 24 -3.38 2.50 0.29
CA LEU A 24 -3.42 1.67 1.49
C LEU A 24 -3.31 2.52 2.76
N GLU A 25 -2.34 3.44 2.82
CA GLU A 25 -2.14 4.34 3.96
C GLU A 25 -3.37 5.20 4.25
N ARG A 26 -4.00 5.75 3.21
CA ARG A 26 -5.26 6.50 3.35
C ARG A 26 -6.39 5.63 3.90
N GLN A 27 -6.56 4.41 3.38
CA GLN A 27 -7.58 3.49 3.90
C GLN A 27 -7.31 3.09 5.36
N LEU A 28 -6.05 2.91 5.73
CA LEU A 28 -5.65 2.60 7.10
C LEU A 28 -5.92 3.78 8.05
N THR A 29 -5.67 5.01 7.59
CA THR A 29 -5.89 6.25 8.35
C THR A 29 -7.37 6.56 8.54
N SER A 30 -8.21 6.28 7.55
CA SER A 30 -9.65 6.59 7.60
C SER A 30 -10.45 5.76 8.61
N SER A 31 -9.83 4.89 9.42
CA SER A 31 -10.46 3.99 10.43
C SER A 31 -11.63 3.13 9.93
N SER A 32 -11.97 3.20 8.64
CA SER A 32 -12.90 2.31 7.99
C SER A 32 -12.32 0.90 8.14
N GLY A 33 -13.06 -0.02 8.74
CA GLY A 33 -12.62 -1.39 8.98
C GLY A 33 -12.21 -2.04 7.67
N ILE A 34 -10.90 -2.07 7.36
CA ILE A 34 -10.40 -2.82 6.21
C ILE A 34 -10.42 -4.28 6.60
N SER A 35 -11.09 -5.10 5.79
CA SER A 35 -11.12 -6.54 6.01
C SER A 35 -9.74 -7.16 5.84
N ASP A 36 -9.50 -8.22 6.61
CA ASP A 36 -8.25 -8.98 6.63
C ASP A 36 -7.86 -9.50 5.23
N ALA A 37 -8.85 -9.93 4.44
CA ALA A 37 -8.67 -10.36 3.05
C ALA A 37 -8.08 -9.25 2.15
N VAL A 38 -8.50 -8.00 2.36
CA VAL A 38 -7.99 -6.85 1.59
C VAL A 38 -6.55 -6.57 2.00
N LEU A 39 -6.25 -6.59 3.30
CA LEU A 39 -4.88 -6.44 3.81
C LEU A 39 -3.95 -7.55 3.26
N ALA A 40 -4.41 -8.80 3.21
CA ALA A 40 -3.66 -9.91 2.63
C ALA A 40 -3.38 -9.68 1.14
N GLN A 41 -4.33 -9.12 0.38
CA GLN A 41 -4.15 -8.79 -1.03
C GLN A 41 -3.13 -7.66 -1.23
N TRP A 42 -3.13 -6.65 -0.35
CA TRP A 42 -2.10 -5.60 -0.34
C TRP A 42 -0.71 -6.18 -0.05
N ILE A 43 -0.60 -7.08 0.93
CA ILE A 43 0.67 -7.77 1.25
C ILE A 43 1.12 -8.65 0.08
N LYS A 44 0.21 -9.38 -0.59
CA LYS A 44 0.55 -10.20 -1.76
C LYS A 44 1.06 -9.35 -2.94
N ARG A 45 0.51 -8.16 -3.12
CA ARG A 45 0.83 -7.27 -4.26
C ARG A 45 2.08 -6.41 -4.04
N TYR A 46 2.28 -5.90 -2.83
CA TYR A 46 3.35 -4.95 -2.52
C TYR A 46 4.36 -5.47 -1.48
N GLY A 47 4.18 -6.70 -1.01
CA GLY A 47 5.10 -7.40 -0.14
C GLY A 47 5.32 -6.70 1.20
N ASN A 48 6.58 -6.61 1.59
CA ASN A 48 6.99 -6.04 2.86
C ASN A 48 6.60 -4.56 3.03
N ALA A 49 6.50 -3.78 1.94
CA ALA A 49 6.12 -2.37 2.03
C ALA A 49 4.69 -2.20 2.59
N ALA A 50 3.74 -2.99 2.11
CA ALA A 50 2.39 -3.02 2.65
C ALA A 50 2.36 -3.53 4.09
N ARG A 51 3.14 -4.58 4.40
CA ARG A 51 3.21 -5.15 5.76
C ARG A 51 3.74 -4.15 6.79
N THR A 52 4.71 -3.31 6.42
CA THR A 52 5.24 -2.24 7.29
C THR A 52 4.21 -1.14 7.51
N LEU A 53 3.48 -0.73 6.46
CA LEU A 53 2.40 0.25 6.58
C LEU A 53 1.28 -0.24 7.51
N ILE A 54 0.81 -1.47 7.33
CA ILE A 54 -0.26 -2.06 8.14
C ILE A 54 0.13 -2.10 9.62
N ARG A 55 1.36 -2.53 9.93
CA ARG A 55 1.90 -2.55 11.30
C ARG A 55 2.05 -1.14 11.89
N ARG A 56 2.50 -0.17 11.10
CA ARG A 56 2.62 1.24 11.54
C ARG A 56 1.28 1.83 11.97
N HIS A 57 0.19 1.41 11.33
CA HIS A 57 -1.17 1.82 11.69
C HIS A 57 -1.80 0.97 12.81
N GLY A 58 -1.02 0.11 13.49
CA GLY A 58 -1.50 -0.65 14.65
C GLY A 58 -2.50 -1.75 14.33
N ARG A 59 -2.62 -2.17 13.05
CA ARG A 59 -3.46 -3.31 12.65
C ARG A 59 -2.67 -4.61 12.63
N SER A 60 -3.31 -5.68 13.10
CA SER A 60 -2.81 -7.05 12.99
C SER A 60 -2.68 -7.43 11.52
N CYS A 61 -1.53 -7.97 11.13
CA CYS A 61 -1.34 -8.46 9.77
C CYS A 61 -1.91 -9.89 9.64
N PRO A 62 -2.77 -10.17 8.65
CA PRO A 62 -3.37 -11.49 8.39
C PRO A 62 -2.39 -12.66 8.28
N VAL A 63 -1.14 -12.35 7.93
CA VAL A 63 -0.16 -13.32 7.42
C VAL A 63 0.65 -14.01 8.52
N ASP A 64 0.14 -13.98 9.75
CA ASP A 64 0.64 -14.75 10.89
C ASP A 64 -0.39 -15.84 11.28
N MET A 65 -0.85 -16.59 10.28
CA MET A 65 -1.49 -17.88 10.49
C MET A 65 -0.72 -18.87 9.63
N SER A 66 -0.12 -19.83 10.33
CA SER A 66 0.88 -20.82 9.92
C SER A 66 0.69 -21.47 8.55
#